data_AF-A0AA42C7S2-F1
#
_entry.id   AF-A0AA42C7S2-F1
#
_cell.length_a   1.000
_cell.length_b   1.000
_cell.length_c   1.000
_cell.angle_alpha   90.00
_cell.angle_beta   90.00
_cell.angle_gamma   90.00
#
_symmetry.space_group_name_H-M   'P 1'
#
loop_
_entity.id
_entity.type
_entity.pdbx_description
1 polymer ?
#
loop_
_entity_poly.entity_id
_entity_poly.type
_entity_poly.pdbx_seq_one_letter_code
_entity_poly.pdbx_strand_id
1 'polypeptide(L)'
;MEKYTDIPLPIRFNPFKHHLGYLFTQLENMPPEEFAALWDPICNNYIDLYTGMLTPAEIARAIIKELQNRQAFMPSEFARWLALKIGYQQIELSDQSQWIVRQGDEPERYIHIHPARTGQFSIRFKGSTLKTACLIRASQKTQMNEPTLNFVNQIRLKNGLSPIKKLEPCKGILKCYALFFGRFD
;
A
#
# COMPACT_ATOMS: atom_id res chain seq x y z
N MET A 1 16.59 -5.37 6.10
CA MET A 1 15.86 -4.37 5.31
C MET A 1 15.47 -3.24 6.25
N GLU A 2 16.18 -2.10 6.16
CA GLU A 2 15.93 -0.93 6.99
C GLU A 2 14.51 -0.44 6.76
N LYS A 3 13.64 -0.58 7.78
CA LYS A 3 12.20 -0.45 7.57
C LYS A 3 11.72 0.99 7.29
N TYR A 4 12.53 2.02 7.51
CA TYR A 4 12.02 3.40 7.61
C TYR A 4 13.07 4.51 7.41
N THR A 5 14.18 4.31 6.69
CA THR A 5 15.27 5.30 6.60
C THR A 5 14.80 6.69 6.16
N ASP A 6 13.80 6.76 5.28
CA ASP A 6 13.27 8.04 4.77
C ASP A 6 11.94 8.48 5.42
N ILE A 7 11.41 7.72 6.38
CA ILE A 7 10.17 8.06 7.07
C ILE A 7 10.50 8.78 8.39
N PRO A 8 10.25 10.11 8.49
CA PRO A 8 10.58 10.87 9.68
C PRO A 8 9.85 10.36 10.92
N LEU A 9 10.53 10.43 12.06
CA LEU A 9 9.87 10.22 13.35
C LEU A 9 8.82 11.32 13.59
N PRO A 10 7.71 11.00 14.28
CA PRO A 10 7.37 9.71 14.90
C PRO A 10 6.35 8.92 14.06
N ILE A 11 6.44 9.00 12.72
CA ILE A 11 5.51 8.32 11.82
C ILE A 11 5.86 6.84 11.72
N ARG A 12 4.86 5.97 11.91
CA ARG A 12 4.84 4.58 11.46
C ARG A 12 4.08 4.50 10.15
N PHE A 13 4.80 4.35 9.06
CA PHE A 13 4.22 4.19 7.73
C PHE A 13 4.95 3.07 7.01
N ASN A 14 4.21 2.11 6.43
CA ASN A 14 4.79 1.04 5.63
C ASN A 14 4.52 1.33 4.14
N PRO A 15 5.48 1.93 3.40
CA PRO A 15 5.27 2.31 2.01
C PRO A 15 5.10 1.09 1.11
N PHE A 16 5.77 -0.02 1.44
CA PHE A 16 5.64 -1.28 0.69
C PHE A 16 4.19 -1.79 0.68
N LYS A 17 3.43 -1.52 1.74
CA LYS A 17 1.99 -1.83 1.79
C LYS A 17 1.13 -0.77 1.13
N HIS A 18 1.48 0.50 1.27
CA HIS A 18 0.49 1.56 1.18
C HIS A 18 0.83 2.66 0.16
N HIS A 19 1.90 2.51 -0.60
CA HIS A 19 2.32 3.49 -1.59
C HIS A 19 2.65 2.83 -2.93
N LEU A 20 1.90 3.16 -3.99
CA LEU A 20 2.04 2.53 -5.30
C LEU A 20 3.41 2.78 -5.95
N GLY A 21 3.87 4.04 -5.97
CA GLY A 21 5.20 4.37 -6.53
C GLY A 21 6.32 3.59 -5.86
N TYR A 22 6.40 3.62 -4.52
CA TYR A 22 7.35 2.82 -3.75
C TYR A 22 7.25 1.32 -4.07
N LEU A 23 6.04 0.77 -4.13
CA LEU A 23 5.83 -0.63 -4.48
C LEU A 23 6.46 -1.00 -5.83
N PHE A 24 6.26 -0.15 -6.84
CA PHE A 24 6.83 -0.37 -8.17
C PHE A 24 8.35 -0.23 -8.19
N THR A 25 8.90 0.77 -7.49
CA THR A 25 10.35 0.88 -7.32
C THR A 25 10.93 -0.39 -6.69
N GLN A 26 10.26 -0.98 -5.70
CA GLN A 26 10.73 -2.26 -5.14
C GLN A 26 10.59 -3.41 -6.13
N LEU A 27 9.48 -3.49 -6.88
CA LEU A 27 9.25 -4.54 -7.87
C LEU A 27 10.32 -4.55 -8.99
N GLU A 28 10.84 -3.38 -9.36
CA GLU A 28 11.88 -3.25 -10.38
C GLU A 28 13.29 -3.57 -9.86
N ASN A 29 13.56 -3.28 -8.59
CA ASN A 29 14.89 -3.39 -8.00
C ASN A 29 15.11 -4.68 -7.19
N MET A 30 14.10 -5.53 -7.08
CA MET A 30 14.13 -6.73 -6.23
C MET A 30 13.82 -8.01 -7.03
N PRO A 31 14.49 -9.14 -6.73
CA PRO A 31 14.10 -10.44 -7.27
C PRO A 31 12.64 -10.80 -6.94
N PRO A 32 11.89 -11.44 -7.85
CA PRO A 32 10.48 -11.82 -7.60
C PRO A 32 10.28 -12.68 -6.35
N GLU A 33 11.23 -13.55 -6.04
CA GLU A 33 11.21 -14.41 -4.86
C GLU A 33 11.30 -13.61 -3.55
N GLU A 34 12.18 -12.60 -3.50
CA GLU A 34 12.33 -11.73 -2.34
C GLU A 34 11.09 -10.85 -2.16
N PHE A 35 10.56 -10.31 -3.26
CA PHE A 35 9.29 -9.57 -3.25
C PHE A 35 8.14 -10.44 -2.71
N ALA A 36 8.04 -11.69 -3.16
CA ALA A 36 7.02 -12.62 -2.73
C ALA A 36 7.08 -12.89 -1.22
N ALA A 37 8.27 -13.09 -0.68
CA ALA A 37 8.49 -13.35 0.74
C ALA A 37 8.10 -12.16 1.63
N LEU A 38 8.40 -10.93 1.20
CA LEU A 38 7.97 -9.71 1.92
C LEU A 38 6.46 -9.52 1.92
N TRP A 39 5.77 -10.08 0.92
CA TRP A 39 4.31 -9.95 0.77
C TRP A 39 3.53 -11.01 1.55
N ASP A 40 4.13 -12.16 1.88
CA ASP A 40 3.44 -13.27 2.54
C ASP A 40 2.71 -12.89 3.85
N PRO A 41 3.31 -12.11 4.77
CA PRO A 41 2.66 -11.74 6.01
C PRO A 41 1.39 -10.88 5.84
N ILE A 42 1.17 -10.31 4.65
CA ILE A 42 0.08 -9.36 4.38
C ILE A 42 -0.87 -9.80 3.28
N CYS A 43 -0.62 -10.94 2.65
CA CYS A 43 -1.37 -11.37 1.47
C CYS A 43 -2.88 -11.63 1.75
N ASN A 44 -3.24 -11.94 3.00
CA ASN A 44 -4.64 -12.23 3.37
C ASN A 44 -5.45 -10.99 3.75
N ASN A 45 -4.81 -9.82 3.88
CA ASN A 45 -5.49 -8.59 4.25
C ASN A 45 -5.91 -7.77 3.03
N TYR A 46 -6.89 -6.88 3.20
CA TYR A 46 -7.06 -5.79 2.25
C TYR A 46 -5.98 -4.74 2.48
N ILE A 47 -5.52 -4.17 1.38
CA ILE A 47 -4.46 -3.18 1.32
C ILE A 47 -5.02 -1.95 0.62
N ASP A 48 -4.91 -0.82 1.31
CA ASP A 48 -5.26 0.50 0.80
C ASP A 48 -3.97 1.16 0.30
N LEU A 49 -3.89 1.46 -0.99
CA LEU A 49 -2.72 2.03 -1.66
C LEU A 49 -2.96 3.49 -2.01
N TYR A 50 -1.98 4.33 -1.71
CA TYR A 50 -1.87 5.67 -2.24
C TYR A 50 -1.36 5.64 -3.69
N THR A 51 -2.02 6.37 -4.58
CA THR A 51 -1.71 6.43 -6.02
C THR A 51 -1.35 7.82 -6.53
N GLY A 52 -1.19 8.80 -5.62
CA GLY A 52 -0.77 10.15 -6.00
C GLY A 52 0.75 10.28 -6.13
N MET A 53 1.22 11.53 -6.17
CA MET A 53 2.60 11.88 -6.50
C MET A 53 3.49 12.16 -5.28
N LEU A 54 2.92 12.34 -4.09
CA LEU A 54 3.70 12.60 -2.87
C LEU A 54 4.51 11.37 -2.50
N THR A 55 5.80 11.55 -2.27
CA THR A 55 6.67 10.50 -1.76
C THR A 55 6.27 10.09 -0.33
N PRO A 56 6.69 8.91 0.15
CA PRO A 56 6.43 8.50 1.53
C PRO A 56 6.92 9.49 2.58
N ALA A 57 8.06 10.12 2.33
CA ALA A 57 8.65 11.12 3.22
C ALA A 57 7.85 12.44 3.22
N GLU A 58 7.33 12.86 2.06
CA GLU A 58 6.47 14.05 1.95
C GLU A 58 5.13 13.86 2.64
N ILE A 59 4.49 12.68 2.46
CA ILE A 59 3.26 12.32 3.18
C ILE A 59 3.49 12.41 4.69
N ALA A 60 4.57 11.77 5.18
CA ALA A 60 4.88 11.76 6.60
C ALA A 60 5.11 13.18 7.16
N ARG A 61 5.88 14.02 6.45
CA ARG A 61 6.09 15.42 6.83
C ARG A 61 4.80 16.24 6.82
N ALA A 62 3.93 16.02 5.83
CA ALA A 62 2.67 16.72 5.72
C ALA A 62 1.73 16.36 6.89
N ILE A 63 1.66 15.08 7.27
CA ILE A 63 0.91 14.62 8.46
C ILE A 63 1.48 15.23 9.74
N ILE A 64 2.81 15.24 9.90
CA ILE A 64 3.46 15.88 11.07
C ILE A 64 3.06 17.35 11.16
N LYS A 65 3.16 18.10 10.06
CA LYS A 65 2.79 19.51 10.02
C LYS A 65 1.32 19.72 10.39
N GLU A 66 0.43 18.87 9.88
CA GLU A 66 -0.99 18.96 10.23
C GLU A 66 -1.26 18.68 11.72
N LEU A 67 -0.60 17.69 12.30
CA LEU A 67 -0.75 17.41 13.73
C LEU A 67 -0.17 18.53 14.59
N GLN A 68 0.93 19.16 14.17
CA GLN A 68 1.50 20.33 14.85
C GLN A 68 0.55 21.53 14.81
N ASN A 69 -0.02 21.84 13.63
CA ASN A 69 -1.02 22.91 13.47
C ASN A 69 -2.25 22.71 14.38
N ARG A 70 -2.63 21.44 14.60
CA ARG A 70 -3.75 21.05 15.46
C ARG A 70 -3.38 20.94 16.94
N GLN A 71 -2.13 21.22 17.30
CA GLN A 71 -1.58 21.01 18.65
C GLN A 71 -1.77 19.56 19.15
N ALA A 72 -1.79 18.60 18.24
CA ALA A 72 -2.02 17.17 18.48
C ALA A 72 -0.77 16.32 18.20
N PHE A 73 0.41 16.94 18.16
CA PHE A 73 1.65 16.24 17.81
C PHE A 73 2.27 15.48 18.97
N MET A 74 2.27 16.01 20.20
CA MET A 74 2.88 15.33 21.36
C MET A 74 2.10 14.05 21.75
N PRO A 75 2.73 13.00 22.31
CA PRO A 75 2.06 11.71 22.57
C PRO A 75 0.74 11.81 23.37
N SER A 76 0.71 12.61 24.44
CA SER A 76 -0.51 12.81 25.25
C SER A 76 -1.61 13.53 24.47
N GLU A 77 -1.23 14.57 23.72
CA GLU A 77 -2.17 15.36 22.91
C GLU A 77 -2.69 14.57 21.71
N PHE A 78 -1.83 13.76 21.10
CA PHE A 78 -2.17 12.85 20.02
C PHE A 78 -3.20 11.82 20.47
N ALA A 79 -2.95 11.16 21.61
CA ALA A 79 -3.89 10.19 22.18
C ALA A 79 -5.25 10.84 22.51
N ARG A 80 -5.23 12.04 23.11
CA ARG A 80 -6.44 12.81 23.40
C ARG A 80 -7.19 13.20 22.13
N TRP A 81 -6.48 13.65 21.10
CA TRP A 81 -7.06 14.02 19.80
C TRP A 81 -7.68 12.82 19.07
N LEU A 82 -7.06 11.65 19.11
CA LEU A 82 -7.63 10.41 18.59
C LEU A 82 -8.88 9.98 19.35
N ALA A 83 -8.91 10.18 20.67
CA ALA A 83 -10.04 9.83 21.54
C ALA A 83 -11.28 10.71 21.33
N LEU A 84 -11.16 11.86 20.64
CA LEU A 84 -12.32 12.62 20.16
C LEU A 84 -13.17 11.83 19.13
N LYS A 85 -12.61 10.73 18.61
CA LYS A 85 -13.26 9.75 17.73
C LYS A 85 -12.99 8.33 18.27
N ILE A 86 -13.29 7.31 17.48
CA ILE A 86 -13.19 5.89 17.88
C ILE A 86 -11.75 5.38 17.70
N GLY A 87 -10.77 6.11 18.25
CA GLY A 87 -9.35 5.72 18.24
C GLY A 87 -8.61 5.90 16.90
N TYR A 88 -9.23 6.55 15.92
CA TYR A 88 -8.60 6.98 14.68
C TYR A 88 -9.23 8.29 14.20
N GLN A 89 -8.49 9.02 13.38
CA GLN A 89 -8.91 10.26 12.75
C GLN A 89 -8.51 10.24 11.27
N GLN A 90 -9.13 11.10 10.47
CA GLN A 90 -8.77 11.31 9.08
C GLN A 90 -8.11 12.68 8.90
N ILE A 91 -7.03 12.73 8.15
CA ILE A 91 -6.37 13.96 7.71
C ILE A 91 -6.41 13.99 6.17
N GLU A 92 -6.79 15.13 5.61
CA GLU A 92 -6.66 15.40 4.18
C GLU A 92 -5.40 16.23 3.93
N LEU A 93 -4.61 15.85 2.93
CA LEU A 93 -3.40 16.55 2.52
C LEU A 93 -3.68 17.52 1.37
N SER A 94 -2.70 18.36 1.03
CA SER A 94 -2.83 19.38 -0.01
C SER A 94 -3.12 18.82 -1.42
N ASP A 95 -2.73 17.57 -1.68
CA ASP A 95 -3.06 16.87 -2.91
C ASP A 95 -4.47 16.23 -2.86
N GLN A 96 -5.31 16.57 -1.87
CA GLN A 96 -6.65 16.00 -1.64
C GLN A 96 -6.64 14.50 -1.29
N SER A 97 -5.47 13.91 -1.03
CA SER A 97 -5.40 12.55 -0.52
C SER A 97 -5.82 12.49 0.94
N GLN A 98 -6.54 11.43 1.30
CA GLN A 98 -7.08 11.23 2.63
C GLN A 98 -6.34 10.10 3.34
N TRP A 99 -5.95 10.35 4.58
CA TRP A 99 -5.10 9.47 5.38
C TRP A 99 -5.74 9.19 6.72
N ILE A 100 -5.78 7.90 7.08
CA ILE A 100 -6.19 7.45 8.41
C ILE A 100 -4.99 7.50 9.32
N VAL A 101 -5.16 8.18 10.44
CA VAL A 101 -4.17 8.34 11.51
C VAL A 101 -4.69 7.65 12.75
N ARG A 102 -3.88 6.79 13.36
CA ARG A 102 -4.22 6.03 14.58
C ARG A 102 -2.99 5.81 15.46
N GLN A 103 -3.23 5.31 16.66
CA GLN A 103 -2.16 4.96 17.61
C GLN A 103 -1.28 3.84 17.05
N GLY A 104 0.04 4.09 17.04
CA GLY A 104 1.07 3.08 16.80
C GLY A 104 1.37 2.27 18.06
N ASP A 105 1.93 1.09 17.86
CA ASP A 105 2.37 0.13 18.89
C ASP A 105 3.86 0.30 19.26
N GLU A 106 4.59 1.15 18.54
CA GLU A 106 6.01 1.44 18.72
C GLU A 106 6.16 2.82 19.37
N PRO A 107 6.79 2.95 20.56
CA PRO A 107 6.86 4.23 21.28
C PRO A 107 7.50 5.38 20.49
N GLU A 108 8.54 5.11 19.70
CA GLU A 108 9.18 6.13 18.86
C GLU A 108 8.41 6.44 17.57
N ARG A 109 7.54 5.51 17.15
CA ARG A 109 6.71 5.63 15.95
C ARG A 109 5.23 5.49 16.31
N TYR A 110 4.78 6.32 17.24
CA TYR A 110 3.43 6.26 17.80
C TYR A 110 2.32 6.76 16.87
N ILE A 111 2.66 7.34 15.70
CA ILE A 111 1.68 7.86 14.74
C ILE A 111 1.60 6.90 13.55
N HIS A 112 0.64 5.98 13.57
CA HIS A 112 0.46 5.03 12.47
C HIS A 112 -0.48 5.61 11.42
N ILE A 113 0.02 5.69 10.17
CA ILE A 113 -0.73 6.18 9.03
C ILE A 113 -0.92 5.13 7.94
N HIS A 114 -2.05 5.21 7.24
CA HIS A 114 -2.32 4.53 5.98
C HIS A 114 -3.37 5.32 5.17
N PRO A 115 -3.44 5.14 3.85
CA PRO A 115 -4.46 5.78 3.03
C PRO A 115 -5.86 5.42 3.50
N ALA A 116 -6.80 6.37 3.38
CA ALA A 116 -8.21 6.08 3.56
C ALA A 116 -8.69 5.04 2.54
N ARG A 117 -9.72 4.28 2.92
CA ARG A 117 -10.26 3.18 2.08
C ARG A 117 -10.80 3.66 0.74
N THR A 118 -11.19 4.93 0.68
CA THR A 118 -11.77 5.61 -0.47
C THR A 118 -11.17 7.01 -0.57
N GLY A 119 -11.14 7.57 -1.77
CA GLY A 119 -10.61 8.91 -2.03
C GLY A 119 -10.01 8.99 -3.43
N GLN A 120 -9.70 10.21 -3.87
CA GLN A 120 -9.16 10.47 -5.21
C GLN A 120 -7.87 9.70 -5.51
N PHE A 121 -7.02 9.52 -4.49
CA PHE A 121 -5.72 8.86 -4.60
C PHE A 121 -5.64 7.55 -3.80
N SER A 122 -6.77 6.90 -3.56
CA SER A 122 -6.84 5.64 -2.82
C SER A 122 -7.42 4.52 -3.66
N ILE A 123 -6.70 3.41 -3.76
CA ILE A 123 -7.21 2.16 -4.34
C ILE A 123 -7.04 1.00 -3.38
N ARG A 124 -8.05 0.14 -3.30
CA ARG A 124 -8.08 -1.01 -2.38
C ARG A 124 -8.09 -2.34 -3.12
N PHE A 125 -7.16 -3.22 -2.76
CA PHE A 125 -7.11 -4.60 -3.25
C PHE A 125 -6.92 -5.60 -2.11
N LYS A 126 -7.33 -6.86 -2.31
CA LYS A 126 -6.82 -7.95 -1.46
C LYS A 126 -5.32 -8.10 -1.71
N GLY A 127 -4.53 -8.30 -0.65
CA GLY A 127 -3.09 -8.48 -0.74
C GLY A 127 -2.70 -9.60 -1.69
N SER A 128 -3.45 -10.70 -1.72
CA SER A 128 -3.23 -11.82 -2.64
C SER A 128 -3.52 -11.47 -4.10
N THR A 129 -4.44 -10.54 -4.35
CA THR A 129 -4.71 -10.01 -5.70
C THR A 129 -3.53 -9.16 -6.16
N LEU A 130 -3.07 -8.25 -5.31
CA LEU A 130 -1.93 -7.38 -5.60
C LEU A 130 -0.63 -8.16 -5.78
N LYS A 131 -0.34 -9.13 -4.88
CA LYS A 131 0.79 -10.06 -4.98
C LYS A 131 0.79 -10.76 -6.34
N THR A 132 -0.36 -11.32 -6.72
CA THR A 132 -0.48 -12.06 -7.98
C THR A 132 -0.22 -11.15 -9.18
N ALA A 133 -0.81 -9.94 -9.22
CA ALA A 133 -0.61 -9.00 -10.32
C ALA A 133 0.87 -8.56 -10.45
N CYS A 134 1.54 -8.26 -9.34
CA CYS A 134 2.96 -7.90 -9.35
C CYS A 134 3.85 -9.04 -9.83
N LEU A 135 3.59 -10.28 -9.38
CA LEU A 135 4.37 -11.45 -9.79
C LEU A 135 4.15 -11.83 -11.26
N ILE A 136 2.95 -11.64 -11.79
CA ILE A 136 2.68 -11.75 -13.22
C ILE A 136 3.55 -10.74 -13.98
N ARG A 137 3.54 -9.46 -13.56
CA ARG A 137 4.35 -8.41 -14.19
C ARG A 137 5.84 -8.73 -14.17
N ALA A 138 6.35 -9.18 -13.03
CA ALA A 138 7.76 -9.55 -12.87
C ALA A 138 8.17 -10.77 -13.71
N SER A 139 7.21 -11.66 -14.02
CA SER A 139 7.44 -12.85 -14.86
C SER A 139 7.37 -12.54 -16.36
N GLN A 140 6.63 -11.52 -16.77
CA GLN A 140 6.40 -11.13 -18.18
C GLN A 140 7.38 -10.06 -18.67
N LYS A 141 8.67 -10.16 -18.33
CA LYS A 141 9.70 -9.11 -18.50
C LYS A 141 9.70 -8.38 -19.87
N THR A 142 9.32 -9.06 -20.95
CA THR A 142 9.42 -8.53 -22.33
C THR A 142 8.11 -8.48 -23.13
N GLN A 143 7.03 -9.15 -22.70
CA GLN A 143 5.77 -9.18 -23.46
C GLN A 143 4.55 -9.02 -22.55
N MET A 144 3.87 -7.88 -22.67
CA MET A 144 2.65 -7.57 -21.90
C MET A 144 1.42 -8.13 -22.61
N ASN A 145 1.25 -9.44 -22.51
CA ASN A 145 -0.01 -10.08 -22.90
C ASN A 145 -0.93 -10.19 -21.68
N GLU A 146 -2.23 -10.05 -21.91
CA GLU A 146 -3.22 -10.32 -20.86
C GLU A 146 -3.01 -11.76 -20.32
N PRO A 147 -2.90 -11.94 -18.99
CA PRO A 147 -2.53 -13.22 -18.42
C PRO A 147 -3.69 -14.23 -18.51
N THR A 148 -3.40 -15.44 -19.01
CA THR A 148 -4.37 -16.54 -19.07
C THR A 148 -4.64 -17.14 -17.70
N LEU A 149 -5.80 -17.77 -17.49
CA LEU A 149 -6.16 -18.41 -16.21
C LEU A 149 -5.11 -19.44 -15.76
N ASN A 150 -4.60 -20.25 -16.70
CA ASN A 150 -3.57 -21.25 -16.41
C ASN A 150 -2.28 -20.59 -15.92
N PHE A 151 -1.83 -19.53 -16.59
CA PHE A 151 -0.64 -18.78 -16.18
C PHE A 151 -0.82 -18.15 -14.80
N VAL A 152 -1.97 -17.51 -14.55
CA VAL A 152 -2.28 -16.94 -13.23
C VAL A 152 -2.25 -18.00 -12.14
N ASN A 153 -2.87 -19.16 -12.37
CA ASN A 153 -2.88 -20.23 -11.38
C ASN A 153 -1.50 -20.86 -11.15
N GLN A 154 -0.64 -20.95 -12.18
CA GLN A 154 0.76 -21.36 -12.01
C GLN A 154 1.53 -20.41 -11.09
N ILE A 155 1.43 -19.08 -11.33
CA ILE A 155 2.06 -18.08 -10.47
C ILE A 155 1.53 -18.16 -9.03
N ARG A 156 0.22 -18.31 -8.85
CA ARG A 156 -0.42 -18.42 -7.54
C ARG A 156 0.09 -19.64 -6.77
N LEU A 157 0.08 -20.81 -7.39
CA LEU A 157 0.53 -22.06 -6.78
C LEU A 157 2.02 -22.02 -6.41
N LYS A 158 2.89 -21.50 -7.30
CA LYS A 158 4.32 -21.32 -7.03
C LYS A 158 4.58 -20.45 -5.78
N ASN A 159 3.64 -19.57 -5.44
CA ASN A 159 3.77 -18.58 -4.37
C ASN A 159 2.81 -18.82 -3.20
N GLY A 160 2.37 -20.07 -3.00
CA GLY A 160 1.58 -20.50 -1.83
C GLY A 160 0.13 -20.00 -1.81
N LEU A 161 -0.39 -19.49 -2.93
CA LEU A 161 -1.77 -19.02 -3.05
C LEU A 161 -2.66 -20.09 -3.70
N SER A 162 -3.88 -20.25 -3.19
CA SER A 162 -4.87 -21.15 -3.80
C SER A 162 -5.21 -20.73 -5.23
N PRO A 163 -5.47 -21.66 -6.16
CA PRO A 163 -5.89 -21.32 -7.51
C PRO A 163 -7.27 -20.64 -7.50
N ILE A 164 -7.57 -19.89 -8.57
CA ILE A 164 -8.89 -19.29 -8.81
C ILE A 164 -9.61 -20.03 -9.92
N LYS A 165 -10.95 -20.02 -9.87
CA LYS A 165 -11.81 -20.74 -10.82
C LYS A 165 -11.95 -20.05 -12.16
N LYS A 166 -11.88 -18.71 -12.18
CA LYS A 166 -12.05 -17.88 -13.36
C LYS A 166 -11.35 -16.55 -13.21
N LEU A 167 -10.94 -15.97 -14.34
CA LEU A 167 -10.57 -14.57 -14.44
C LEU A 167 -11.80 -13.79 -14.90
N GLU A 168 -12.12 -12.71 -14.20
CA GLU A 168 -13.22 -11.81 -14.57
C GLU A 168 -12.63 -10.50 -15.10
N PRO A 169 -12.98 -10.09 -16.33
CA PRO A 169 -12.58 -8.79 -16.87
C PRO A 169 -12.99 -7.66 -15.92
N CYS A 170 -12.14 -6.63 -15.81
CA CYS A 170 -12.38 -5.45 -14.97
C CYS A 170 -12.61 -5.76 -13.47
N LYS A 171 -12.28 -6.96 -12.97
CA LYS A 171 -12.34 -7.32 -11.55
C LYS A 171 -11.07 -8.01 -11.05
N GLY A 172 -10.91 -8.02 -9.72
CA GLY A 172 -9.87 -8.80 -9.04
C GLY A 172 -8.48 -8.62 -9.64
N ILE A 173 -7.86 -9.74 -10.05
CA ILE A 173 -6.49 -9.78 -10.57
C ILE A 173 -6.38 -9.01 -11.90
N LEU A 174 -7.32 -9.19 -12.83
CA LEU A 174 -7.27 -8.50 -14.12
C LEU A 174 -7.47 -7.00 -13.97
N LYS A 175 -8.39 -6.55 -13.10
CA LYS A 175 -8.51 -5.12 -12.76
C LYS A 175 -7.21 -4.55 -12.21
N CYS A 176 -6.63 -5.24 -11.22
CA CYS A 176 -5.40 -4.82 -10.58
C CYS A 176 -4.24 -4.76 -11.58
N TYR A 177 -4.12 -5.79 -12.42
CA TYR A 177 -3.07 -5.86 -13.44
C TYR A 177 -3.25 -4.77 -14.50
N ALA A 178 -4.46 -4.59 -15.04
CA ALA A 178 -4.73 -3.57 -16.05
C ALA A 178 -4.50 -2.15 -15.53
N LEU A 179 -4.94 -1.83 -14.31
CA LEU A 179 -4.75 -0.49 -13.73
C LEU A 179 -3.28 -0.12 -13.50
N PHE A 180 -2.41 -1.11 -13.29
CA PHE A 180 -1.03 -0.89 -12.88
C PHE A 180 -0.01 -1.17 -13.97
N PHE A 181 -0.33 -2.10 -14.87
CA PHE A 181 0.58 -2.64 -15.87
C PHE A 181 -0.06 -2.75 -17.26
N GLY A 182 -1.36 -2.50 -17.38
CA GLY A 182 -2.00 -2.42 -18.68
C GLY A 182 -1.42 -1.24 -19.46
N ARG A 183 -1.26 -1.40 -20.78
CA ARG A 183 -1.10 -0.22 -21.64
C ARG A 183 -2.43 0.51 -21.63
N PHE A 184 -2.39 1.77 -21.19
CA PHE A 184 -3.37 2.73 -21.68
C PHE A 184 -2.86 3.09 -23.07
N ASP A 185 -3.53 2.55 -24.09
CA ASP A 185 -3.38 3.07 -25.45
C ASP A 185 -3.90 4.51 -25.51
#